data_AF-A0A914L9I3-F1
#
_entry.id   AF-A0A914L9I3-F1
#
_cell.length_a   1.000
_cell.length_b   1.000
_cell.length_c   1.000
_cell.angle_alpha   90.00
_cell.angle_beta   90.00
_cell.angle_gamma   90.00
#
_symmetry.space_group_name_H-M   'P 1'
#
loop_
_entity.id
_entity.type
_entity.pdbx_description
1 polymer ?
#
loop_
_entity_poly.entity_id
_entity_poly.type
_entity_poly.pdbx_seq_one_letter_code
_entity_poly.pdbx_strand_id
1 'polypeptide(L)'
;MNSSDYSKNYELLLEELKADDVLLEIPQVLKEEIIEESKRLSKIRSEIERLITFIDLTTLMGDDTKSRVDDLVNSAISPVKQNLQIKCASVCVYPARVVTGKETINATLESAYIMCSAIAQFYKNTNKNVGFKAAGCIRSVEQALQYMILFKRILGRNNLDPKLFRIGASMGLLENIREKLLVDKLI
;
A
#
# COMPACT_ATOMS: atom_id res chain seq x y z
N MET A 1 13.44 -21.45 -1.51
CA MET A 1 11.99 -21.40 -1.81
C MET A 1 11.82 -20.52 -3.04
N ASN A 2 11.40 -21.10 -4.17
CA ASN A 2 11.36 -20.42 -5.47
C ASN A 2 10.13 -19.52 -5.61
N SER A 3 10.34 -18.37 -6.23
CA SER A 3 9.42 -17.24 -6.44
C SER A 3 8.28 -17.49 -7.45
N SER A 4 7.84 -18.73 -7.66
CA SER A 4 7.05 -19.13 -8.84
C SER A 4 5.66 -19.73 -8.58
N ASP A 5 5.01 -19.50 -7.44
CA ASP A 5 3.72 -20.16 -7.17
C ASP A 5 2.60 -19.30 -6.56
N TYR A 6 2.56 -18.01 -6.90
CA TYR A 6 1.45 -17.15 -6.45
C TYR A 6 0.18 -17.32 -7.30
N SER A 7 0.32 -17.82 -8.53
CA SER A 7 -0.81 -18.02 -9.46
C SER A 7 -1.70 -19.19 -9.03
N LYS A 8 -1.14 -20.27 -8.46
CA LYS A 8 -1.95 -21.37 -7.91
C LYS A 8 -2.71 -20.98 -6.64
N ASN A 9 -2.10 -20.18 -5.77
CA ASN A 9 -2.78 -19.68 -4.57
C ASN A 9 -3.96 -18.78 -4.93
N TYR A 10 -3.87 -18.05 -6.05
CA TYR A 10 -4.98 -17.25 -6.58
C TYR A 10 -6.12 -18.13 -7.08
N GLU A 11 -5.84 -19.16 -7.87
CA GLU A 11 -6.88 -20.07 -8.38
C GLU A 11 -7.56 -20.84 -7.24
N LEU A 12 -6.80 -21.35 -6.27
CA LEU A 12 -7.34 -22.01 -5.07
C LEU A 12 -8.22 -21.07 -4.24
N LEU A 13 -7.75 -19.84 -3.97
CA LEU A 13 -8.53 -18.83 -3.26
C LEU A 13 -9.81 -18.47 -4.03
N LEU A 14 -9.73 -18.36 -5.36
CA LEU A 14 -10.89 -18.10 -6.21
C LEU A 14 -11.88 -19.26 -6.30
N GLU A 15 -11.41 -20.51 -6.16
CA GLU A 15 -12.26 -21.70 -6.08
C GLU A 15 -13.02 -21.76 -4.75
N GLU A 16 -12.39 -21.31 -3.67
CA GLU A 16 -12.99 -21.23 -2.34
C GLU A 16 -13.91 -20.01 -2.15
N LEU A 17 -13.64 -18.88 -2.82
CA LEU A 17 -14.45 -17.68 -2.75
C LEU A 17 -15.71 -17.78 -3.62
N LYS A 18 -16.82 -18.28 -3.07
CA LYS A 18 -18.16 -18.01 -3.63
C LYS A 18 -18.61 -16.59 -3.29
N ALA A 19 -19.59 -16.06 -4.01
CA ALA A 19 -20.10 -14.71 -3.80
C ALA A 19 -20.60 -14.45 -2.36
N ASP A 20 -21.09 -15.50 -1.70
CA ASP A 20 -21.56 -15.45 -0.31
C ASP A 20 -20.44 -15.71 0.73
N ASP A 21 -19.24 -16.08 0.28
CA ASP A 21 -18.10 -16.51 1.12
C ASP A 21 -17.00 -15.43 1.23
N VAL A 22 -17.31 -14.14 1.04
CA VAL A 22 -16.34 -13.08 1.39
C VAL A 22 -16.12 -13.14 2.90
N LEU A 23 -15.08 -13.85 3.30
CA LEU A 23 -14.65 -13.94 4.69
C LEU A 23 -14.45 -12.51 5.21
N LEU A 24 -15.21 -12.17 6.25
CA LEU A 24 -15.11 -10.87 6.93
C LEU A 24 -13.78 -10.73 7.68
N GLU A 25 -13.04 -11.83 7.83
CA GLU A 25 -11.79 -11.90 8.56
C GLU A 25 -10.71 -12.59 7.73
N ILE A 26 -9.47 -12.13 7.92
CA ILE A 26 -8.30 -12.76 7.32
C ILE A 26 -8.03 -14.08 8.07
N PRO A 27 -7.86 -15.22 7.38
CA PRO A 27 -7.38 -16.43 8.02
C PRO A 27 -6.13 -16.17 8.85
N GLN A 28 -6.11 -16.64 10.11
CA GLN A 28 -5.05 -16.28 11.07
C GLN A 28 -3.64 -16.60 10.55
N VAL A 29 -3.47 -17.77 9.93
CA VAL A 29 -2.20 -18.20 9.30
C VAL A 29 -1.77 -17.20 8.22
N LEU A 30 -2.69 -16.79 7.34
CA LEU A 30 -2.41 -15.82 6.29
C LEU A 30 -1.99 -14.46 6.88
N LYS A 31 -2.65 -14.02 7.95
CA LYS A 31 -2.34 -12.77 8.65
C LYS A 31 -0.95 -12.79 9.27
N GLU A 32 -0.58 -13.88 9.94
CA GLU A 32 0.75 -14.06 10.54
C GLU A 32 1.85 -14.05 9.49
N GLU A 33 1.67 -14.79 8.39
CA GLU A 33 2.62 -14.81 7.29
C GLU A 33 2.80 -13.43 6.62
N ILE A 34 1.71 -12.65 6.46
CA ILE A 34 1.79 -11.28 5.94
C ILE A 34 2.63 -10.40 6.89
N ILE A 35 2.41 -10.51 8.20
CA ILE A 35 3.13 -9.74 9.21
C ILE A 35 4.61 -10.12 9.20
N GLU A 36 4.94 -11.41 9.19
CA GLU A 36 6.33 -11.89 9.18
C GLU A 36 7.05 -11.44 7.90
N GLU A 37 6.43 -11.64 6.74
CA GLU A 37 7.00 -11.23 5.47
C GLU A 37 7.20 -9.71 5.42
N SER A 38 6.26 -8.91 5.95
CA SER A 38 6.41 -7.46 6.02
C SER A 38 7.64 -7.01 6.81
N LYS A 39 7.96 -7.70 7.93
CA LYS A 39 9.15 -7.44 8.75
C LYS A 39 10.44 -7.84 8.06
N ARG A 40 10.39 -8.86 7.20
CA ARG A 40 11.52 -9.30 6.38
C ARG A 40 11.79 -8.29 5.26
N LEU A 41 10.75 -7.92 4.51
CA LEU A 41 10.84 -6.97 3.40
C LEU A 41 11.18 -5.55 3.87
N SER A 42 10.79 -5.15 5.09
CA SER A 42 11.13 -3.82 5.65
C SER A 42 12.61 -3.61 5.98
N LYS A 43 13.45 -4.63 5.75
CA LYS A 43 14.92 -4.58 5.84
C LYS A 43 15.61 -4.62 4.48
N ILE A 44 14.83 -4.73 3.39
CA ILE A 44 15.38 -4.85 2.04
C ILE A 44 15.21 -3.50 1.36
N ARG A 45 16.32 -2.77 1.22
CA ARG A 45 16.35 -1.44 0.59
C ARG A 45 15.54 -1.35 -0.70
N SER A 46 15.72 -2.29 -1.63
CA SER A 46 15.03 -2.28 -2.92
C SER A 46 13.51 -2.41 -2.81
N GLU A 47 13.00 -3.11 -1.78
CA GLU A 47 11.57 -3.27 -1.54
C GLU A 47 10.97 -2.01 -0.92
N ILE A 48 11.70 -1.35 -0.02
CA ILE A 48 11.32 -0.05 0.54
C ILE A 48 11.33 1.02 -0.57
N GLU A 49 12.36 1.04 -1.40
CA GLU A 49 12.46 1.93 -2.55
C GLU A 49 11.33 1.69 -3.56
N ARG A 50 10.99 0.43 -3.83
CA ARG A 50 9.84 0.06 -4.66
C ARG A 50 8.52 0.53 -4.03
N LEU A 51 8.35 0.39 -2.72
CA LEU A 51 7.13 0.83 -2.01
C LEU A 51 6.81 2.30 -2.28
N ILE A 52 7.82 3.17 -2.35
CA ILE A 52 7.65 4.61 -2.62
C ILE A 52 6.92 4.84 -3.94
N THR A 53 7.17 4.01 -4.96
CA THR A 53 6.55 4.13 -6.29
C THR A 53 5.04 3.85 -6.30
N PHE A 54 4.47 3.37 -5.19
CA PHE A 54 3.04 3.17 -5.00
C PHE A 54 2.38 4.23 -4.10
N ILE A 55 3.14 5.18 -3.58
CA ILE A 55 2.62 6.16 -2.61
C ILE A 55 1.96 7.35 -3.32
N ASP A 56 0.69 7.58 -2.98
CA ASP A 56 0.01 8.85 -3.19
C ASP A 56 0.25 9.72 -1.97
N LEU A 57 1.25 10.60 -2.04
CA LEU A 57 1.65 11.44 -0.92
C LEU A 57 0.59 12.52 -0.71
N THR A 58 -0.08 12.48 0.44
CA THR A 58 -1.33 13.18 0.67
C THR A 58 -1.24 14.12 1.86
N THR A 59 -1.80 15.32 1.72
CA THR A 59 -2.16 16.19 2.84
C THR A 59 -3.67 16.46 2.83
N LEU A 60 -4.29 16.33 4.01
CA LEU A 60 -5.71 16.57 4.25
C LEU A 60 -5.85 17.54 5.44
N MET A 61 -5.04 18.59 5.46
CA MET A 61 -5.06 19.58 6.54
C MET A 61 -5.92 20.77 6.09
N GLY A 62 -6.91 21.14 6.91
CA GLY A 62 -7.83 22.24 6.57
C GLY A 62 -7.14 23.60 6.49
N ASP A 63 -5.93 23.71 7.04
CA ASP A 63 -5.05 24.87 7.12
C ASP A 63 -3.80 24.74 6.22
N ASP A 64 -3.84 23.92 5.16
CA ASP A 64 -2.73 23.82 4.23
C ASP A 64 -2.37 25.18 3.61
N THR A 65 -1.07 25.49 3.61
CA THR A 65 -0.49 26.70 3.02
C THR A 65 0.24 26.34 1.74
N LYS A 66 0.46 27.32 0.85
CA LYS A 66 1.25 27.12 -0.36
C LYS A 66 2.62 26.48 -0.06
N SER A 67 3.33 26.99 0.95
CA SER A 67 4.64 26.45 1.35
C SER A 67 4.57 24.97 1.75
N ARG A 68 3.56 24.56 2.52
CA ARG A 68 3.40 23.14 2.91
C ARG A 68 3.11 22.24 1.71
N VAL A 69 2.30 22.72 0.77
CA VAL A 69 2.03 22.01 -0.48
C VAL A 69 3.29 21.91 -1.34
N ASP A 70 4.07 22.99 -1.45
CA ASP A 70 5.34 22.99 -2.18
C ASP A 70 6.33 21.98 -1.55
N ASP A 71 6.44 21.93 -0.22
CA ASP A 71 7.28 20.95 0.50
C ASP A 71 6.82 19.50 0.28
N LEU A 72 5.51 19.28 0.26
CA LEU A 72 4.91 17.98 -0.06
C LEU A 72 5.27 17.54 -1.48
N VAL A 73 5.11 18.44 -2.46
CA VAL A 73 5.44 18.17 -3.87
C VAL A 73 6.93 17.89 -4.03
N ASN A 74 7.80 18.69 -3.42
CA ASN A 74 9.24 18.48 -3.46
C ASN A 74 9.63 17.13 -2.84
N SER A 75 8.98 16.76 -1.73
CA SER A 75 9.19 15.45 -1.07
C SER A 75 8.72 14.28 -1.93
N ALA A 76 7.65 14.43 -2.71
CA ALA A 76 7.18 13.41 -3.64
C ALA A 76 8.09 13.25 -4.87
N ILE A 77 8.69 14.35 -5.34
CA ILE A 77 9.62 14.35 -6.49
C ILE A 77 10.98 13.79 -6.11
N SER A 78 11.45 14.05 -4.89
CA SER A 78 12.74 13.58 -4.36
C SER A 78 12.58 12.95 -2.97
N PRO A 79 11.89 11.79 -2.87
CA PRO A 79 11.60 11.13 -1.61
C PRO A 79 12.86 10.64 -0.89
N VAL A 80 13.86 10.19 -1.65
CA VAL A 80 15.13 9.66 -1.14
C VAL A 80 16.28 10.38 -1.84
N LYS A 81 17.05 11.17 -1.08
CA LYS A 81 18.13 12.01 -1.65
C LYS A 81 19.21 11.20 -2.40
N GLN A 82 19.41 9.95 -2.00
CA GLN A 82 20.42 9.06 -2.59
C GLN A 82 19.98 8.43 -3.91
N ASN A 83 18.68 8.45 -4.23
CA ASN A 83 18.15 7.84 -5.45
C ASN A 83 17.11 8.76 -6.09
N LEU A 84 17.58 9.62 -6.99
CA LEU A 84 16.77 10.63 -7.68
C LEU A 84 15.82 10.04 -8.74
N GLN A 85 15.95 8.74 -9.05
CA GLN A 85 15.07 8.07 -10.02
C GLN A 85 13.73 7.65 -9.39
N ILE A 86 13.67 7.56 -8.06
CA ILE A 86 12.46 7.15 -7.34
C ILE A 86 11.60 8.37 -7.06
N LYS A 87 10.31 8.26 -7.36
CA LYS A 87 9.31 9.28 -7.09
C LYS A 87 8.07 8.62 -6.49
N CYS A 88 7.31 9.38 -5.70
CA CYS A 88 5.97 8.96 -5.32
C CYS A 88 5.07 8.83 -6.55
N ALA A 89 4.05 7.96 -6.46
CA ALA A 89 3.10 7.70 -7.53
C ALA A 89 2.26 8.94 -7.88
N SER A 90 1.92 9.75 -6.87
CA SER A 90 1.25 11.03 -7.04
C SER A 90 1.33 11.89 -5.78
N VAL A 91 0.84 13.12 -5.90
CA VAL A 91 0.54 14.01 -4.78
C VAL A 91 -0.96 14.26 -4.74
N CYS A 92 -1.58 14.17 -3.56
CA CYS A 92 -2.99 14.47 -3.33
C CYS A 92 -3.12 15.61 -2.31
N VAL A 93 -3.82 16.67 -2.68
CA VAL A 93 -4.03 17.87 -1.86
C VAL A 93 -5.50 18.20 -1.82
N TYR A 94 -5.96 18.81 -0.73
CA TYR A 94 -7.32 19.32 -0.61
C TYR A 94 -7.37 20.84 -0.71
N PRO A 95 -8.47 21.42 -1.22
CA PRO A 95 -8.69 22.85 -1.15
C PRO A 95 -8.66 23.33 0.32
N ALA A 96 -8.01 24.47 0.56
CA ALA A 96 -7.99 25.07 1.88
C ALA A 96 -9.42 25.35 2.38
N ARG A 97 -9.67 25.15 3.69
CA ARG A 97 -10.94 25.41 4.38
C ARG A 97 -12.11 24.44 4.10
N VAL A 98 -11.85 23.29 3.49
CA VAL A 98 -12.83 22.18 3.52
C VAL A 98 -12.78 21.55 4.91
N VAL A 99 -13.94 21.32 5.54
CA VAL A 99 -14.02 20.51 6.76
C VAL A 99 -13.47 19.13 6.43
N THR A 100 -12.33 18.78 7.01
CA THR A 100 -11.69 17.51 6.70
C THR A 100 -12.41 16.41 7.46
N GLY A 101 -12.99 15.47 6.71
CA GLY A 101 -13.55 14.24 7.26
C GLY A 101 -12.42 13.30 7.67
N LYS A 102 -11.57 13.71 8.62
CA LYS A 102 -10.66 12.79 9.31
C LYS A 102 -11.52 11.84 10.11
N GLU A 103 -11.96 10.79 9.44
CA GLU A 103 -12.75 9.74 10.07
C GLU A 103 -11.89 9.00 11.08
N THR A 104 -12.53 8.53 12.15
CA THR A 104 -11.89 7.74 13.19
C THR A 104 -11.51 6.35 12.68
N ILE A 105 -12.23 5.85 11.67
CA ILE A 105 -12.01 4.53 11.06
C ILE A 105 -11.08 4.69 9.86
N ASN A 106 -9.85 4.18 10.00
CA ASN A 106 -8.84 4.17 8.94
C ASN A 106 -8.80 2.81 8.26
N ALA A 107 -8.09 2.68 7.14
CA ALA A 107 -7.84 1.37 6.53
C ALA A 107 -7.27 0.40 7.58
N THR A 108 -7.91 -0.75 7.70
CA THR A 108 -7.40 -1.93 8.40
C THR A 108 -7.02 -3.00 7.39
N LEU A 109 -6.18 -3.95 7.81
CA LEU A 109 -5.79 -5.05 6.94
C LEU A 109 -7.00 -5.93 6.61
N GLU A 110 -7.93 -6.09 7.55
CA GLU A 110 -9.19 -6.81 7.41
C GLU A 110 -10.09 -6.17 6.35
N SER A 111 -10.25 -4.83 6.42
CA SER A 111 -11.02 -4.09 5.40
C SER A 111 -10.38 -4.23 4.03
N ALA A 112 -9.04 -4.17 3.96
CA ALA A 112 -8.31 -4.37 2.71
C ALA A 112 -8.48 -5.79 2.15
N TYR A 113 -8.56 -6.81 3.01
CA TYR A 113 -8.79 -8.19 2.59
C TYR A 113 -10.16 -8.36 1.97
N ILE A 114 -11.21 -7.86 2.64
CA ILE A 114 -12.58 -7.86 2.10
C ILE A 114 -12.61 -7.18 0.73
N MET A 115 -11.99 -6.00 0.60
CA MET A 115 -11.95 -5.27 -0.66
C MET A 115 -11.16 -6.00 -1.75
N CYS A 116 -10.00 -6.58 -1.43
CA CYS A 116 -9.21 -7.35 -2.39
C CYS A 116 -9.95 -8.61 -2.83
N SER A 117 -10.62 -9.32 -1.92
CA SER A 117 -11.43 -10.51 -2.23
C SER A 117 -12.60 -10.15 -3.14
N ALA A 118 -13.29 -9.03 -2.88
CA ALA A 118 -14.34 -8.53 -3.75
C ALA A 118 -13.82 -8.18 -5.16
N ILE A 119 -12.65 -7.53 -5.25
CA ILE A 119 -11.98 -7.25 -6.53
C ILE A 119 -11.63 -8.55 -7.27
N ALA A 120 -11.15 -9.58 -6.56
CA ALA A 120 -10.83 -10.88 -7.14
C ALA A 120 -12.07 -11.54 -7.76
N GLN A 121 -13.19 -11.56 -7.03
CA GLN A 121 -14.46 -12.09 -7.52
C GLN A 121 -15.01 -11.29 -8.70
N PHE A 122 -14.93 -9.96 -8.64
CA PHE A 122 -15.32 -9.10 -9.75
C PHE A 122 -14.54 -9.42 -11.03
N TYR A 123 -13.22 -9.61 -10.91
CA TYR A 123 -12.40 -10.02 -12.04
C TYR A 123 -12.83 -11.39 -12.58
N LYS A 124 -13.06 -12.38 -11.72
CA LYS A 124 -13.55 -13.72 -12.13
C LYS A 124 -14.86 -13.64 -12.91
N ASN A 125 -15.79 -12.79 -12.48
CA ASN A 125 -17.12 -12.69 -13.07
C ASN A 125 -17.18 -11.83 -14.34
N THR A 126 -16.29 -10.84 -14.48
CA THR A 126 -16.38 -9.82 -15.53
C THR A 126 -15.17 -9.75 -16.45
N ASN A 127 -14.06 -10.40 -16.07
CA ASN A 127 -12.74 -10.28 -16.68
C ASN A 127 -12.22 -8.83 -16.75
N LYS A 128 -12.70 -7.94 -15.87
CA LYS A 128 -12.28 -6.53 -15.80
C LYS A 128 -11.39 -6.28 -14.60
N ASN A 129 -10.27 -5.60 -14.83
CA ASN A 129 -9.33 -5.25 -13.78
C ASN A 129 -9.81 -4.03 -12.97
N VAL A 130 -9.78 -4.15 -11.65
CA VAL A 130 -9.97 -3.05 -10.71
C VAL A 130 -8.70 -2.86 -9.88
N GLY A 131 -8.39 -1.60 -9.57
CA GLY A 131 -7.28 -1.22 -8.72
C GLY A 131 -7.69 -1.09 -7.26
N PHE A 132 -6.73 -1.23 -6.35
CA PHE A 132 -6.93 -1.06 -4.92
C PHE A 132 -6.03 0.06 -4.40
N LYS A 133 -6.58 0.96 -3.59
CA LYS A 133 -5.84 2.00 -2.88
C LYS A 133 -6.16 1.95 -1.40
N ALA A 134 -5.21 1.51 -0.59
CA ALA A 134 -5.33 1.63 0.87
C ALA A 134 -5.10 3.09 1.28
N ALA A 135 -5.92 3.65 2.16
CA ALA A 135 -5.76 5.01 2.67
C ALA A 135 -6.23 5.12 4.11
N GLY A 136 -5.61 6.02 4.87
CA GLY A 136 -5.95 6.27 6.28
C GLY A 136 -4.82 5.85 7.21
N CYS A 137 -4.14 6.84 7.79
CA CYS A 137 -3.12 6.69 8.84
C CYS A 137 -2.08 5.56 8.69
N ILE A 138 -1.70 5.19 7.47
CA ILE A 138 -0.57 4.27 7.24
C ILE A 138 0.72 5.04 7.54
N ARG A 139 1.44 4.62 8.57
CA ARG A 139 2.57 5.40 9.14
C ARG A 139 3.89 4.65 9.19
N SER A 140 3.92 3.34 8.95
CA SER A 140 5.16 2.57 8.93
C SER A 140 5.36 1.80 7.63
N VAL A 141 6.63 1.56 7.30
CA VAL A 141 7.04 0.71 6.17
C VAL A 141 6.42 -0.68 6.29
N GLU A 142 6.47 -1.31 7.47
CA GLU A 142 5.88 -2.63 7.70
C GLU A 142 4.38 -2.63 7.40
N GLN A 143 3.63 -1.64 7.89
CA GLN A 143 2.19 -1.56 7.66
C GLN A 143 1.87 -1.37 6.17
N ALA A 144 2.62 -0.52 5.47
CA ALA A 144 2.47 -0.31 4.04
C ALA A 144 2.80 -1.58 3.22
N LEU A 145 3.83 -2.32 3.62
CA LEU A 145 4.19 -3.60 3.02
C LEU A 145 3.12 -4.67 3.25
N GLN A 146 2.44 -4.68 4.41
CA GLN A 146 1.35 -5.63 4.66
C GLN A 146 0.23 -5.49 3.62
N TYR A 147 -0.19 -4.27 3.28
CA TYR A 147 -1.18 -4.03 2.21
C TYR A 147 -0.67 -4.49 0.85
N MET A 148 0.60 -4.26 0.55
CA MET A 148 1.22 -4.67 -0.70
C MET A 148 1.29 -6.20 -0.83
N ILE A 149 1.69 -6.89 0.23
CA ILE A 149 1.74 -8.36 0.29
C ILE A 149 0.34 -8.94 0.16
N LEU A 150 -0.63 -8.41 0.91
CA LEU A 150 -2.03 -8.83 0.84
C LEU A 150 -2.57 -8.73 -0.58
N PHE A 151 -2.40 -7.56 -1.23
CA PHE A 151 -2.82 -7.35 -2.60
C PHE A 151 -2.20 -8.39 -3.57
N LYS A 152 -0.90 -8.66 -3.43
CA LYS A 152 -0.21 -9.68 -4.25
C LYS A 152 -0.80 -11.07 -4.03
N ARG A 153 -1.04 -11.45 -2.77
CA ARG A 153 -1.55 -12.78 -2.42
C ARG A 153 -2.97 -13.00 -2.92
N ILE A 154 -3.84 -12.00 -2.78
CA ILE A 154 -5.26 -12.13 -3.14
C ILE A 154 -5.51 -11.96 -4.63
N LEU A 155 -4.77 -11.11 -5.33
CA LEU A 155 -5.01 -10.82 -6.75
C LEU A 155 -4.03 -11.52 -7.70
N GLY A 156 -3.09 -12.31 -7.19
CA GLY A 156 -2.12 -13.06 -8.00
C GLY A 156 -1.20 -12.17 -8.87
N ARG A 157 -1.11 -10.87 -8.57
CA ARG A 157 -0.38 -9.90 -9.39
C ARG A 157 1.11 -9.92 -9.04
N ASN A 158 1.83 -10.90 -9.61
CA ASN A 158 3.28 -11.07 -9.44
C ASN A 158 4.05 -9.78 -9.76
N ASN A 159 3.61 -9.04 -10.79
CA ASN A 159 4.10 -7.72 -11.13
C ASN A 159 3.11 -6.66 -10.63
N LEU A 160 3.21 -6.26 -9.35
CA LEU A 160 2.53 -5.07 -8.83
C LEU A 160 2.68 -3.90 -9.81
N ASP A 161 1.54 -3.41 -10.31
CA ASP A 161 1.45 -2.27 -11.23
C ASP A 161 0.92 -1.04 -10.46
N PRO A 162 1.60 0.13 -10.50
CA PRO A 162 1.11 1.37 -9.89
C PRO A 162 -0.25 1.87 -10.39
N LYS A 163 -0.74 1.36 -11.52
CA LYS A 163 -2.11 1.61 -12.00
C LYS A 163 -3.16 0.83 -11.21
N LEU A 164 -2.75 -0.25 -10.56
CA LEU A 164 -3.62 -1.21 -9.93
C LEU A 164 -3.45 -1.30 -8.40
N PHE A 165 -2.32 -0.84 -7.87
CA PHE A 165 -2.08 -0.78 -6.44
C PHE A 165 -1.49 0.58 -6.04
N ARG A 166 -2.08 1.22 -5.03
CA ARG A 166 -1.58 2.47 -4.45
C ARG A 166 -1.77 2.52 -2.94
N ILE A 167 -1.03 3.41 -2.28
CA ILE A 167 -1.14 3.69 -0.86
C ILE A 167 -1.28 5.20 -0.67
N GLY A 168 -2.40 5.65 -0.12
CA GLY A 168 -2.56 7.01 0.37
C GLY A 168 -1.88 7.16 1.72
N ALA A 169 -0.82 7.97 1.78
CA ALA A 169 -0.07 8.20 3.02
C ALA A 169 0.34 9.67 3.15
N SER A 170 0.56 10.11 4.39
CA SER A 170 1.08 11.46 4.66
C SER A 170 2.61 11.46 4.75
N MET A 171 3.19 12.64 4.99
CA MET A 171 4.62 12.80 5.27
C MET A 171 5.14 11.86 6.37
N GLY A 172 4.30 11.44 7.34
CA GLY A 172 4.72 10.54 8.41
C GLY A 172 5.26 9.19 7.90
N LEU A 173 4.63 8.59 6.89
CA LEU A 173 5.17 7.36 6.27
C LEU A 173 6.46 7.64 5.51
N LEU A 174 6.54 8.78 4.82
CA LEU A 174 7.71 9.14 4.04
C LEU A 174 8.94 9.38 4.93
N GLU A 175 8.76 10.02 6.09
CA GLU A 175 9.82 10.16 7.09
C GLU A 175 10.22 8.79 7.65
N ASN A 176 9.26 7.92 7.97
CA ASN A 176 9.59 6.57 8.44
C ASN A 176 10.39 5.76 7.40
N ILE A 177 10.07 5.92 6.10
CA ILE A 177 10.86 5.34 4.99
C ILE A 177 12.29 5.89 5.00
N ARG A 178 12.44 7.22 5.11
CA ARG A 178 13.75 7.88 5.13
C ARG A 178 14.61 7.39 6.28
N GLU A 179 14.03 7.26 7.48
CA GLU A 179 14.70 6.71 8.67
C GLU A 179 15.21 5.29 8.42
N LYS A 180 14.36 4.38 7.91
CA LYS A 180 14.75 3.00 7.61
C LYS A 180 15.90 2.93 6.61
N LEU A 181 15.84 3.73 5.54
CA LEU A 181 16.87 3.76 4.49
C LEU A 181 18.21 4.38 4.94
N LEU A 182 18.23 5.13 6.05
CA LEU A 182 19.45 5.65 6.67
C LEU A 182 20.11 4.61 7.56
N VAL A 183 19.34 3.81 8.31
CA VAL A 183 19.86 2.76 9.20
C VAL A 183 20.61 1.68 8.42
N ASP A 184 20.14 1.33 7.22
CA ASP A 184 20.79 0.34 6.33
C ASP A 184 22.21 0.73 5.88
N LYS A 185 22.67 1.97 6.13
CA LYS A 185 24.05 2.41 5.81
C LYS A 185 25.06 2.16 6.92
N LEU A 186 24.62 1.79 8.12
CA LEU A 186 25.46 1.69 9.32
C LEU A 186 25.83 0.24 9.69
N ILE A 187 25.47 -0.72 8.85
CA ILE A 187 25.77 -2.15 8.96
C ILE A 187 26.51 -2.57 7.71
#